data_AF-A0A0W0ZXU4-F1
#
_entry.id   AF-A0A0W0ZXU4-F1
#
_cell.length_a   1.000
_cell.length_b   1.000
_cell.length_c   1.000
_cell.angle_alpha   90.00
_cell.angle_beta   90.00
_cell.angle_gamma   90.00
#
_symmetry.space_group_name_H-M   'P 1'
#
loop_
_entity.id
_entity.type
_entity.pdbx_description
1 polymer ?
#
loop_
_entity_poly.entity_id
_entity_poly.type
_entity_poly.pdbx_seq_one_letter_code
_entity_poly.pdbx_strand_id
1 'polypeptide(L)'
;MNPSSWYYPSLIALCLYGAWGYWGTRASSFINPLSITFYSSIGVLISGIIALVLLDFKLDLCPKGSTYGLLNGLANGIACIFFIAALRNGPTMPVVLVTSMYPMITLLLCVVFLKQGLTFKHGLGMILAILALILFASE
;
A
#
# COMPACT_ATOMS: atom_id res chain seq x y z
N MET A 1 3.79 -28.96 -3.72
CA MET A 1 3.63 -28.09 -2.54
C MET A 1 2.33 -27.34 -2.74
N ASN A 2 1.28 -27.63 -1.96
CA ASN A 2 0.08 -26.79 -2.02
C ASN A 2 0.49 -25.38 -1.61
N PRO A 3 0.26 -24.36 -2.44
CA PRO A 3 0.52 -22.99 -2.01
C PRO A 3 -0.29 -22.73 -0.74
N SER A 4 0.44 -22.35 0.30
CA SER A 4 -0.09 -22.00 1.62
C SER A 4 -1.17 -20.94 1.50
N SER A 5 -2.13 -20.94 2.43
CA SER A 5 -3.35 -20.10 2.41
C SER A 5 -3.11 -18.59 2.21
N TRP A 6 -1.90 -18.07 2.48
CA TRP A 6 -1.52 -16.67 2.28
C TRP A 6 -1.09 -16.32 0.84
N TYR A 7 -0.70 -17.31 0.03
CA TYR A 7 -0.07 -17.06 -1.27
C TYR A 7 -1.06 -16.50 -2.30
N TYR A 8 -2.23 -17.14 -2.44
CA TYR A 8 -3.24 -16.69 -3.39
C TYR A 8 -3.81 -15.29 -3.09
N PRO A 9 -4.19 -14.95 -1.84
CA PRO A 9 -4.59 -13.59 -1.50
C PRO A 9 -3.53 -12.54 -1.83
N SER A 10 -2.24 -12.89 -1.68
CA SER A 10 -1.13 -11.97 -2.00
C SER A 10 -1.02 -11.68 -3.49
N LEU A 11 -1.24 -12.69 -4.35
CA LEU A 11 -1.27 -12.49 -5.80
C LEU A 11 -2.45 -11.64 -6.26
N ILE A 12 -3.63 -11.88 -5.69
CA ILE A 12 -4.82 -11.07 -5.98
C ILE A 12 -4.56 -9.62 -5.55
N ALA A 13 -4.01 -9.42 -4.35
CA ALA A 13 -3.65 -8.09 -3.86
C ALA A 13 -2.63 -7.39 -4.79
N LEU A 14 -1.62 -8.10 -5.27
CA LEU A 14 -0.65 -7.56 -6.23
C LEU A 14 -1.33 -7.03 -7.49
N CYS A 15 -2.25 -7.80 -8.08
CA CYS A 15 -3.02 -7.37 -9.25
C CYS A 15 -3.88 -6.14 -8.95
N LEU A 16 -4.56 -6.12 -7.80
CA LEU A 16 -5.40 -4.99 -7.39
C LEU A 16 -4.59 -3.73 -7.11
N TYR A 17 -3.40 -3.83 -6.51
CA TYR A 17 -2.49 -2.70 -6.33
C TYR A 17 -1.99 -2.15 -7.66
N GLY A 18 -1.69 -3.02 -8.63
CA GLY A 18 -1.35 -2.61 -9.99
C GLY A 18 -2.50 -1.85 -10.67
N ALA A 19 -3.73 -2.35 -10.55
CA ALA A 19 -4.91 -1.70 -11.10
C ALA A 19 -5.19 -0.35 -10.42
N TRP A 20 -5.05 -0.28 -9.09
CA TRP A 20 -5.15 0.97 -8.33
C TRP A 20 -4.12 2.01 -8.79
N GLY A 21 -2.86 1.62 -8.98
CA GLY A 21 -1.82 2.51 -9.50
C GLY A 21 -2.17 3.06 -10.88
N TYR A 22 -2.56 2.18 -11.82
CA TYR A 22 -2.97 2.58 -13.17
C TYR A 22 -4.15 3.56 -13.17
N TRP A 23 -5.23 3.24 -12.46
CA TRP A 23 -6.40 4.12 -12.40
C TRP A 23 -6.09 5.43 -11.68
N GLY A 24 -5.27 5.40 -10.63
CA GLY A 24 -4.82 6.60 -9.92
C GLY A 24 -4.03 7.55 -10.83
N THR A 25 -3.07 7.02 -11.61
CA THR A 25 -2.33 7.79 -12.61
C THR A 25 -3.25 8.34 -13.70
N ARG A 26 -4.18 7.53 -14.20
CA ARG A 26 -5.09 7.98 -15.25
C ARG A 26 -6.00 9.09 -14.74
N ALA A 27 -6.52 8.95 -13.52
CA ALA A 27 -7.36 9.96 -12.88
C ALA A 27 -6.60 11.26 -12.58
N SER A 28 -5.32 11.18 -12.20
CA SER A 28 -4.48 12.35 -11.87
C SER A 28 -4.27 13.31 -13.04
N SER A 29 -4.45 12.83 -14.27
CA SER A 29 -4.44 13.67 -15.48
C SER A 29 -5.75 14.43 -15.71
N PHE A 30 -6.88 14.00 -15.13
CA PHE A 30 -8.20 14.59 -15.38
C PHE A 30 -8.67 15.54 -14.28
N ILE A 31 -8.39 15.22 -13.02
CA ILE A 31 -8.96 15.94 -11.87
C ILE A 31 -7.93 16.19 -10.77
N ASN A 32 -8.28 17.06 -9.82
CA ASN A 32 -7.40 17.42 -8.71
C ASN A 32 -7.09 16.20 -7.81
N PRO A 33 -5.83 16.04 -7.31
CA PRO A 33 -5.45 14.96 -6.40
C PRO A 33 -6.38 14.78 -5.20
N LEU A 34 -6.82 15.88 -4.57
CA LEU A 34 -7.72 15.81 -3.42
C LEU A 34 -9.08 15.23 -3.79
N SER A 35 -9.60 15.56 -4.97
CA SER A 35 -10.85 15.00 -5.49
C SER A 35 -10.71 13.50 -5.78
N ILE A 36 -9.58 13.06 -6.33
CA ILE A 36 -9.31 11.64 -6.60
C ILE A 36 -9.21 10.88 -5.28
N THR A 37 -8.52 11.43 -4.29
CA THR A 37 -8.47 10.84 -2.95
C THR A 37 -9.87 10.71 -2.38
N PHE A 38 -10.71 11.75 -2.48
CA PHE A 38 -12.09 11.68 -2.01
C PHE A 38 -12.88 10.56 -2.68
N TYR A 39 -12.86 10.46 -4.01
CA TYR A 39 -13.52 9.36 -4.72
C TYR A 39 -12.95 7.98 -4.36
N SER A 40 -11.62 7.89 -4.19
CA SER A 40 -10.96 6.66 -3.75
C SER A 40 -11.39 6.27 -2.33
N SER A 41 -11.57 7.24 -1.43
CA SER A 41 -12.08 7.01 -0.08
C SER A 41 -13.51 6.47 -0.09
N ILE A 42 -14.36 6.92 -1.02
CA ILE A 42 -15.69 6.31 -1.23
C ILE A 42 -15.55 4.85 -1.65
N GLY A 43 -14.64 4.55 -2.59
CA GLY A 43 -14.37 3.16 -3.00
C GLY A 43 -13.89 2.27 -1.85
N VAL A 44 -12.97 2.78 -1.02
CA VAL A 44 -12.48 2.08 0.18
C VAL A 44 -13.61 1.90 1.22
N LEU A 45 -14.48 2.89 1.39
CA LEU A 45 -15.64 2.79 2.28
C LEU A 45 -16.60 1.69 1.83
N ILE A 46 -16.89 1.59 0.53
CA ILE A 46 -17.71 0.52 -0.04
C ILE A 46 -17.07 -0.84 0.24
N SER A 47 -15.75 -0.98 0.04
CA SER A 47 -15.00 -2.19 0.38
C SER A 47 -15.11 -2.53 1.87
N GLY A 48 -15.03 -1.54 2.75
CA GLY A 48 -15.22 -1.72 4.19
C GLY A 48 -16.62 -2.20 4.57
N ILE A 49 -17.67 -1.70 3.90
CA ILE A 49 -19.04 -2.17 4.10
C ILE A 49 -19.19 -3.61 3.61
N ILE A 50 -18.64 -3.95 2.46
CA ILE A 50 -18.64 -5.35 1.95
C ILE A 50 -17.95 -6.26 2.97
N ALA A 51 -16.79 -5.87 3.51
CA ALA A 51 -16.09 -6.63 4.53
C ALA A 51 -16.94 -6.82 5.79
N LEU A 52 -17.69 -5.79 6.22
CA LEU A 52 -18.59 -5.88 7.37
C LEU A 52 -19.75 -6.86 7.13
N VAL A 53 -20.33 -6.85 5.92
CA VAL A 53 -21.38 -7.80 5.51
C VAL A 53 -20.84 -9.22 5.48
N LEU A 54 -19.64 -9.43 4.92
CA LEU A 54 -18.97 -10.74 4.91
C LEU A 54 -18.60 -11.25 6.32
N LEU A 55 -18.51 -10.34 7.29
CA LEU A 55 -18.27 -10.66 8.70
C LEU A 55 -19.57 -10.90 9.49
N ASP A 56 -20.74 -10.94 8.83
CA ASP A 56 -22.05 -11.01 9.46
C ASP A 56 -22.27 -9.93 10.53
N PHE A 57 -21.69 -8.73 10.33
CA PHE A 57 -21.72 -7.62 11.29
C PHE A 57 -21.10 -7.93 12.67
N LYS A 58 -20.31 -8.99 12.79
CA LYS A 58 -19.62 -9.39 14.03
C LYS A 58 -18.22 -8.79 14.10
N LEU A 59 -18.14 -7.48 14.33
CA LEU A 59 -16.85 -6.79 14.52
C LEU A 59 -16.13 -7.28 15.77
N ASP A 60 -14.84 -7.56 15.62
CA ASP A 60 -13.95 -7.80 16.76
C ASP A 60 -13.59 -6.44 17.39
N LEU A 61 -14.15 -6.16 18.56
CA LEU A 61 -14.02 -4.89 19.27
C LEU A 61 -12.79 -4.84 20.18
N CYS A 62 -11.66 -5.41 19.74
CA CYS A 62 -10.40 -5.26 20.44
C CYS A 62 -9.91 -3.80 20.33
N PRO A 63 -9.75 -3.05 21.45
CA PRO A 63 -9.37 -1.64 21.39
C PRO A 63 -8.02 -1.42 20.72
N LYS A 64 -7.05 -2.31 20.97
CA LYS A 64 -5.72 -2.26 20.32
C LYS A 64 -5.82 -2.55 18.83
N GLY A 65 -6.60 -3.55 18.42
CA GLY A 65 -6.80 -3.86 17.00
C GLY A 65 -7.48 -2.73 16.25
N SER A 66 -8.51 -2.15 16.87
CA SER A 66 -9.27 -1.03 16.31
C SER A 66 -8.41 0.23 16.13
N THR A 67 -7.55 0.56 17.09
CA THR A 67 -6.65 1.72 16.96
C THR A 67 -5.63 1.52 15.84
N TYR A 68 -4.99 0.36 15.73
CA TYR A 68 -4.08 0.08 14.62
C TYR A 68 -4.79 0.06 13.26
N GLY A 69 -6.03 -0.47 13.21
CA GLY A 69 -6.86 -0.44 11.99
C GLY A 69 -7.18 0.99 11.54
N LEU A 70 -7.57 1.86 12.48
CA LEU A 70 -7.82 3.28 12.20
C LEU A 70 -6.56 4.03 11.76
N LEU A 71 -5.44 3.82 12.46
CA LEU A 71 -4.16 4.42 12.07
C LEU A 71 -3.70 3.96 10.69
N ASN A 72 -3.91 2.69 10.34
CA ASN A 72 -3.65 2.16 9.01
C ASN A 72 -4.50 2.86 7.94
N GLY A 73 -5.81 3.02 8.19
CA GLY A 73 -6.71 3.74 7.28
C GLY A 73 -6.33 5.21 7.09
N LEU A 74 -5.98 5.91 8.17
CA LEU A 74 -5.53 7.30 8.12
C LEU A 74 -4.22 7.44 7.35
N ALA A 75 -3.23 6.59 7.65
CA ALA A 75 -1.97 6.58 6.93
C ALA A 75 -2.17 6.32 5.43
N ASN A 76 -3.02 5.37 5.07
CA ASN A 76 -3.36 5.08 3.68
C ASN A 76 -4.01 6.27 2.97
N GLY A 77 -4.98 6.93 3.61
CA GLY A 77 -5.65 8.11 3.06
C GLY A 77 -4.68 9.27 2.81
N ILE A 78 -3.85 9.60 3.80
CA ILE A 78 -2.83 10.65 3.70
C ILE A 78 -1.80 10.30 2.62
N ALA A 79 -1.28 9.07 2.63
CA ALA A 79 -0.32 8.59 1.64
C ALA A 79 -0.88 8.69 0.21
N CYS A 80 -2.16 8.36 0.02
CA CYS A 80 -2.83 8.45 -1.27
C CYS A 80 -2.85 9.90 -1.81
N ILE A 81 -3.05 10.91 -0.95
CA ILE A 81 -2.97 12.33 -1.37
C ILE A 81 -1.58 12.65 -1.92
N PHE A 82 -0.53 12.31 -1.19
CA PHE A 82 0.85 12.56 -1.61
C PHE A 82 1.24 11.76 -2.85
N PHE A 83 0.80 10.50 -2.94
CA PHE A 83 1.03 9.64 -4.10
C PHE A 83 0.41 10.23 -5.37
N ILE A 84 -0.87 10.61 -5.32
CA ILE A 84 -1.56 11.18 -6.48
C ILE A 84 -0.99 12.56 -6.83
N ALA A 85 -0.60 13.36 -5.83
CA ALA A 85 0.10 14.62 -6.06
C ALA A 85 1.46 14.41 -6.76
N ALA A 86 2.21 13.37 -6.38
CA ALA A 86 3.45 12.99 -7.04
C ALA A 86 3.20 12.50 -8.48
N LEU A 87 2.17 11.68 -8.70
CA LEU A 87 1.77 11.22 -10.04
C LEU A 87 1.34 12.37 -10.97
N ARG A 88 0.79 13.44 -10.41
CA ARG A 88 0.38 14.62 -11.19
C ARG A 88 1.57 15.48 -11.62
N ASN A 89 2.59 15.59 -10.78
CA ASN A 89 3.71 16.51 -10.99
C ASN A 89 4.99 15.81 -11.48
N GLY A 90 5.04 14.49 -11.44
CA GLY A 90 6.22 13.70 -11.75
C GLY A 90 5.93 12.56 -12.73
N PRO A 91 6.98 11.87 -13.20
CA PRO A 91 6.84 10.73 -14.09
C PRO A 91 6.19 9.56 -13.36
N THR A 92 5.23 8.90 -14.01
CA THR A 92 4.46 7.80 -13.40
C THR A 92 5.35 6.68 -12.87
N MET A 93 6.28 6.21 -13.68
CA MET A 93 7.02 4.98 -13.37
C MET A 93 7.97 5.15 -12.18
N PRO A 94 8.81 6.21 -12.11
CA PRO A 94 9.62 6.47 -10.92
C PRO A 94 8.77 6.68 -9.66
N VAL A 95 7.64 7.38 -9.74
CA VAL A 95 6.76 7.61 -8.58
C VAL A 95 6.18 6.30 -8.04
N VAL A 96 5.66 5.44 -8.93
CA VAL A 96 5.10 4.13 -8.55
C VAL A 96 6.17 3.23 -7.94
N LEU A 97 7.37 3.21 -8.51
CA LEU A 97 8.46 2.36 -8.02
C LEU A 97 8.99 2.84 -6.67
N VAL A 98 9.23 4.14 -6.50
CA VAL A 98 9.70 4.70 -5.22
C VAL A 98 8.70 4.40 -4.10
N THR A 99 7.40 4.59 -4.37
CA THR A 99 6.37 4.30 -3.37
C THR A 99 6.20 2.80 -3.09
N SER A 100 6.52 1.93 -4.05
CA SER A 100 6.53 0.47 -3.85
C SER A 100 7.63 -0.02 -2.88
N MET A 101 8.55 0.84 -2.44
CA MET A 101 9.51 0.53 -1.37
C MET A 101 8.95 0.62 0.05
N TYR A 102 7.68 0.98 0.23
CA TYR A 102 7.08 1.01 1.57
C TYR A 102 7.30 -0.29 2.40
N PRO A 103 7.47 -1.51 1.83
CA PRO A 103 7.81 -2.69 2.62
C PRO A 103 9.15 -2.57 3.36
N MET A 104 10.11 -1.79 2.85
CA MET A 104 11.37 -1.53 3.54
C MET A 104 11.15 -0.71 4.80
N ILE A 105 10.35 0.37 4.69
CA ILE A 105 9.96 1.19 5.84
C ILE A 105 9.17 0.33 6.84
N THR A 106 8.26 -0.50 6.36
CA THR A 106 7.50 -1.44 7.19
C THR A 106 8.42 -2.40 7.94
N LEU A 107 9.43 -2.97 7.26
CA LEU A 107 10.39 -3.87 7.91
C LEU A 107 11.21 -3.13 8.98
N LEU A 108 11.68 -1.91 8.70
CA LEU A 108 12.39 -1.09 9.69
C LEU A 108 11.50 -0.81 10.91
N LEU A 109 10.23 -0.45 10.70
CA LEU A 109 9.28 -0.25 11.79
C LEU A 109 9.04 -1.54 12.59
N CYS A 110 8.92 -2.69 11.93
CA CYS A 110 8.80 -4.00 12.61
C CYS A 110 10.04 -4.32 13.44
N VAL A 111 11.24 -3.96 12.97
CA VAL A 111 12.47 -4.18 13.73
C VAL A 111 12.54 -3.26 14.94
N VAL A 112 12.22 -1.99 14.76
CA VAL A 112 12.26 -0.98 15.84
C VAL A 112 11.19 -1.25 16.91
N PHE A 113 9.94 -1.48 16.50
CA PHE A 113 8.81 -1.55 17.42
C PHE A 113 8.46 -2.99 17.84
N LEU A 114 8.55 -3.96 16.93
CA LEU A 114 8.20 -5.36 17.20
C LEU A 114 9.45 -6.21 17.55
N LYS A 115 10.66 -5.64 17.50
CA LYS A 115 11.93 -6.30 17.82
C LYS A 115 12.14 -7.61 17.03
N GLN A 116 11.59 -7.69 15.82
CA GLN A 116 11.81 -8.84 14.95
C GLN A 116 13.28 -8.86 14.49
N GLY A 117 13.90 -10.05 14.53
CA GLY A 117 15.28 -10.23 14.08
C GLY A 117 15.39 -10.07 12.57
N LEU A 118 16.27 -9.17 12.12
CA LEU A 118 16.64 -9.07 10.71
C LEU A 118 17.55 -10.25 10.34
N THR A 119 17.15 -11.04 9.36
CA THR A 119 18.06 -12.01 8.76
C THR A 119 18.94 -11.31 7.71
N PHE A 120 20.15 -11.82 7.52
CA PHE A 120 21.07 -11.31 6.48
C PHE A 120 20.44 -11.29 5.09
N LYS A 121 19.54 -12.23 4.79
CA LYS A 121 18.81 -12.30 3.52
C LYS A 121 17.87 -11.11 3.31
N HIS A 122 17.24 -10.59 4.37
CA HIS A 122 16.40 -9.39 4.27
C HIS A 122 17.23 -8.15 3.93
N GLY A 123 18.40 -7.99 4.57
CA GLY A 123 19.33 -6.90 4.26
C GLY A 123 19.85 -6.94 2.82
N LEU A 124 20.20 -8.13 2.33
CA LEU A 124 20.63 -8.28 0.94
C LEU A 124 19.49 -7.97 -0.05
N GLY A 125 18.27 -8.45 0.22
CA GLY A 125 17.10 -8.14 -0.59
C GLY A 125 16.78 -6.64 -0.63
N MET A 126 16.95 -5.95 0.50
CA MET A 126 16.82 -4.49 0.59
C MET A 126 17.82 -3.77 -0.32
N ILE A 127 19.10 -4.16 -0.29
CA ILE A 127 20.14 -3.55 -1.14
C ILE A 127 19.81 -3.78 -2.62
N LEU A 128 19.43 -5.00 -3.00
CA LEU A 128 19.04 -5.31 -4.39
C LEU A 128 17.82 -4.51 -4.85
N ALA A 129 16.82 -4.33 -3.97
CA ALA A 129 15.65 -3.52 -4.27
C ALA A 129 16.02 -2.05 -4.51
N ILE A 130 16.91 -1.48 -3.68
CA ILE A 130 17.40 -0.10 -3.87
C ILE A 130 18.12 0.02 -5.22
N LEU A 131 19.00 -0.93 -5.57
CA LEU A 131 19.72 -0.91 -6.84
C LEU A 131 18.78 -0.98 -8.05
N ALA A 132 17.76 -1.86 -7.99
CA ALA A 132 16.73 -1.93 -9.03
C ALA A 132 16.00 -0.59 -9.19
N LEU A 133 15.73 0.09 -8.09
CA LEU A 133 15.05 1.37 -8.10
C LEU A 133 15.89 2.51 -8.65
N ILE A 134 17.18 2.57 -8.31
CA ILE A 134 18.12 3.52 -8.91
C ILE A 134 18.12 3.35 -10.42
N LEU A 135 18.15 2.11 -10.90
CA LEU A 135 18.15 1.82 -12.34
C LEU A 135 16.88 2.30 -13.03
N PHE A 136 15.71 2.00 -12.46
CA PHE A 136 14.42 2.48 -13.01
C PHE A 136 14.23 4.00 -12.91
N ALA A 137 14.85 4.65 -11.91
CA ALA A 137 14.78 6.10 -11.74
C ALA A 137 15.81 6.85 -12.60
N SER A 138 16.84 6.16 -13.13
CA SER A 138 17.90 6.73 -13.96
C SER A 138 17.56 6.85 -15.45
N GLU A 139 16.29 6.76 -15.82
CA GLU A 139 15.77 7.06 -17.17
C GLU A 139 15.42 8.55 -17.35
#